data_AF-A0A966LAH6-F1
#
_entry.id   AF-A0A966LAH6-F1
#
_cell.length_a   1.000
_cell.length_b   1.000
_cell.length_c   1.000
_cell.angle_alpha   90.00
_cell.angle_beta   90.00
_cell.angle_gamma   90.00
#
_symmetry.space_group_name_H-M   'P 1'
#
loop_
_entity.id
_entity.type
_entity.pdbx_description
1 polymer ?
#
loop_
_entity_poly.entity_id
_entity_poly.type
_entity_poly.pdbx_seq_one_letter_code
_entity_poly.pdbx_strand_id
1 'polypeptide(L)'
;MMKLLQYGLLSIFGFVALNFTVSAQQIPTLDFFHGRECPHCQNQRKWLPTLREAYPDIVINEYEVWHDTENQALWATRLAEIGETPSGVPSNVIGDQLITGFAPDRILAAMEANYGPPAVDVSTIEIQEEESKGLDIILILIVLGGIGLAGGIAFLGKKS
;
A
#
# COMPACT_ATOMS: atom_id res chain seq x y z
N MET A 1 -8.21 60.47 26.07
CA MET A 1 -9.17 59.34 26.04
C MET A 1 -9.33 58.76 24.62
N MET A 2 -9.43 59.57 23.56
CA MET A 2 -9.51 59.10 22.15
C MET A 2 -8.34 58.17 21.71
N LYS A 3 -7.11 58.43 22.17
CA LYS A 3 -5.92 57.65 21.77
C LYS A 3 -5.89 56.23 22.34
N LEU A 4 -6.45 56.00 23.53
CA LEU A 4 -6.51 54.67 24.17
C LEU A 4 -7.52 53.74 23.47
N LEU A 5 -8.60 54.30 22.91
CA LEU A 5 -9.58 53.56 22.11
C LEU A 5 -8.98 53.07 20.78
N GLN A 6 -8.12 53.91 20.16
CA GLN A 6 -7.43 53.57 18.91
C GLN A 6 -6.43 52.42 19.09
N TYR A 7 -5.68 52.38 20.20
CA TYR A 7 -4.76 51.27 20.49
C TYR A 7 -5.50 49.97 20.82
N GLY A 8 -6.68 50.03 21.47
CA GLY A 8 -7.52 48.86 21.68
C GLY A 8 -8.05 48.26 20.38
N LEU A 9 -8.46 49.11 19.43
CA LEU A 9 -8.95 48.68 18.11
C LEU A 9 -7.83 48.08 17.24
N LEU A 10 -6.62 48.65 17.28
CA LEU A 10 -5.42 48.11 16.62
C LEU A 10 -4.94 46.79 17.25
N SER A 11 -5.06 46.63 18.57
CA SER A 11 -4.66 45.41 19.28
C SER A 11 -5.57 44.22 18.97
N ILE A 12 -6.88 44.45 18.81
CA ILE A 12 -7.84 43.39 18.46
C ILE A 12 -7.63 42.95 17.01
N PHE A 13 -7.37 43.87 16.08
CA PHE A 13 -7.12 43.55 14.67
C PHE A 13 -5.78 42.79 14.48
N GLY A 14 -4.76 43.11 15.27
CA GLY A 14 -3.47 42.40 15.26
C GLY A 14 -3.56 40.95 15.79
N PHE A 15 -4.44 40.67 16.74
CA PHE A 15 -4.60 39.33 17.31
C PHE A 15 -5.34 38.36 16.36
N VAL A 16 -6.27 38.87 15.53
CA VAL A 16 -7.03 38.05 14.57
C VAL A 16 -6.15 37.59 13.39
N ALA A 17 -5.17 38.40 12.96
CA ALA A 17 -4.30 38.09 11.83
C ALA A 17 -3.25 36.99 12.11
N LEU A 18 -2.99 36.65 13.38
CA LEU A 18 -1.94 35.70 13.78
C LEU A 18 -2.41 34.24 13.92
N ASN A 19 -3.70 33.95 13.74
CA ASN A 19 -4.27 32.67 14.19
C ASN A 19 -4.74 31.70 13.09
N PHE A 20 -4.64 32.01 11.80
CA PHE A 20 -5.24 31.14 10.77
C PHE A 20 -4.34 30.87 9.56
N THR A 21 -3.31 30.06 9.77
CA THR A 21 -2.78 29.21 8.69
C THR A 21 -3.43 27.83 8.82
N VAL A 22 -4.68 27.72 8.40
CA VAL A 22 -5.32 26.41 8.21
C VAL A 22 -4.81 25.88 6.86
N SER A 23 -4.00 24.82 6.90
CA SER A 23 -3.65 24.09 5.67
C SER A 23 -4.80 23.15 5.37
N ALA A 24 -5.52 23.41 4.28
CA ALA A 24 -6.53 22.47 3.79
C ALA A 24 -5.80 21.29 3.14
N GLN A 25 -5.49 20.26 3.94
CA GLN A 25 -4.95 19.01 3.40
C GLN A 25 -6.04 18.30 2.61
N GLN A 26 -5.76 18.01 1.34
CA GLN A 26 -6.63 17.20 0.51
C GLN A 26 -6.60 15.75 1.01
N ILE A 27 -7.70 15.01 0.80
CA ILE A 27 -7.79 13.61 1.19
C ILE A 27 -6.74 12.81 0.40
N PRO A 28 -5.80 12.11 1.06
CA PRO A 28 -4.80 11.32 0.36
C PRO A 28 -5.48 10.31 -0.58
N THR A 29 -5.08 10.31 -1.85
CA THR A 29 -5.70 9.45 -2.87
C THR A 29 -4.64 8.78 -3.72
N LEU A 30 -4.83 7.48 -3.97
CA LEU A 30 -4.04 6.65 -4.89
C LEU A 30 -4.99 6.00 -5.90
N ASP A 31 -4.83 6.32 -7.18
CA ASP A 31 -5.45 5.56 -8.26
C ASP A 31 -4.50 4.44 -8.70
N PHE A 32 -4.89 3.21 -8.41
CA PHE A 32 -4.12 2.00 -8.66
C PHE A 32 -4.72 1.22 -9.84
N PHE A 33 -4.16 1.44 -11.03
CA PHE A 33 -4.49 0.67 -12.22
C PHE A 33 -3.66 -0.62 -12.27
N HIS A 34 -4.34 -1.76 -12.41
CA HIS A 34 -3.74 -3.07 -12.19
C HIS A 34 -4.19 -4.12 -13.21
N GLY A 35 -3.40 -5.19 -13.33
CA GLY A 35 -3.78 -6.42 -14.02
C GLY A 35 -4.04 -7.54 -13.02
N ARG A 36 -5.11 -8.31 -13.21
CA ARG A 36 -5.55 -9.36 -12.26
C ARG A 36 -4.47 -10.40 -12.07
N GLU A 37 -3.85 -10.84 -13.17
CA GLU A 37 -2.80 -11.87 -13.17
C GLU A 37 -1.39 -11.28 -13.03
N CYS A 38 -1.24 -9.97 -12.84
CA CYS A 38 0.07 -9.34 -12.73
C CYS A 38 0.71 -9.62 -11.34
N PRO A 39 1.87 -10.29 -11.27
CA PRO A 39 2.52 -10.61 -9.99
C PRO A 39 2.88 -9.37 -9.17
N HIS A 40 3.35 -8.31 -9.83
CA HIS A 40 3.69 -7.05 -9.16
C HIS A 40 2.45 -6.34 -8.60
N CYS A 41 1.31 -6.42 -9.28
CA CYS A 41 0.05 -5.89 -8.75
C CYS A 41 -0.40 -6.65 -7.50
N GLN A 42 -0.23 -7.97 -7.47
CA GLN A 42 -0.55 -8.79 -6.30
C GLN A 42 0.35 -8.44 -5.10
N ASN A 43 1.65 -8.26 -5.33
CA ASN A 43 2.57 -7.82 -4.28
C ASN A 43 2.19 -6.43 -3.74
N GLN A 44 1.80 -5.52 -4.63
CA GLN A 44 1.34 -4.20 -4.21
C GLN A 44 0.06 -4.29 -3.36
N ARG A 45 -0.93 -5.10 -3.75
CA ARG A 45 -2.15 -5.29 -2.94
C ARG A 45 -1.86 -5.77 -1.52
N LYS A 46 -0.87 -6.66 -1.36
CA LYS A 46 -0.42 -7.14 -0.04
C LYS A 46 0.23 -6.02 0.79
N TRP A 47 0.82 -5.01 0.14
CA TRP A 47 1.45 -3.87 0.79
C TRP A 47 0.50 -2.68 1.05
N LEU A 48 -0.65 -2.60 0.38
CA LEU A 48 -1.64 -1.52 0.61
C LEU A 48 -2.08 -1.35 2.09
N PRO A 49 -2.17 -2.38 2.94
CA PRO A 49 -2.42 -2.20 4.37
C PRO A 49 -1.38 -1.30 5.06
N THR A 50 -0.09 -1.46 4.74
CA THR A 50 0.99 -0.59 5.24
C THR A 50 0.77 0.86 4.82
N LEU A 51 0.32 1.08 3.58
CA LEU A 51 0.00 2.42 3.09
C LEU A 51 -1.20 3.03 3.81
N ARG A 52 -2.23 2.24 4.13
CA ARG A 52 -3.39 2.69 4.92
C ARG A 52 -3.02 3.04 6.37
N GLU A 53 -2.07 2.33 6.96
CA GLU A 53 -1.57 2.68 8.29
C GLU A 53 -0.80 4.00 8.27
N ALA A 54 0.02 4.22 7.24
CA ALA A 54 0.75 5.47 7.02
C ALA A 54 -0.19 6.66 6.76
N TYR A 55 -1.28 6.44 6.01
CA TYR A 55 -2.28 7.46 5.67
C TYR A 55 -3.69 6.93 6.02
N PRO A 56 -4.17 7.09 7.26
CA PRO A 56 -5.43 6.48 7.73
C PRO A 56 -6.68 6.84 6.91
N ASP A 57 -6.72 8.06 6.38
CA ASP A 57 -7.84 8.57 5.58
C ASP A 57 -7.67 8.36 4.07
N ILE A 58 -6.70 7.54 3.64
CA ILE A 58 -6.40 7.34 2.22
C ILE A 58 -7.57 6.68 1.48
N VAL A 59 -7.87 7.23 0.31
CA VAL A 59 -8.73 6.61 -0.70
C VAL A 59 -7.86 5.87 -1.71
N ILE A 60 -8.04 4.55 -1.82
CA ILE A 60 -7.36 3.74 -2.84
C ILE A 60 -8.40 3.26 -3.84
N ASN A 61 -8.33 3.78 -5.06
CA ASN A 61 -9.18 3.37 -6.16
C ASN A 61 -8.47 2.28 -6.97
N GLU A 62 -9.04 1.07 -7.03
CA GLU A 62 -8.47 -0.05 -7.77
C GLU A 62 -9.19 -0.25 -9.10
N TYR A 63 -8.45 -0.25 -10.21
CA TYR A 63 -8.99 -0.38 -11.56
C TYR A 63 -8.32 -1.54 -12.29
N GLU A 64 -9.08 -2.59 -12.61
CA GLU A 64 -8.59 -3.68 -13.46
C GLU A 64 -8.54 -3.22 -14.91
N VAL A 65 -7.38 -3.28 -15.58
CA VAL A 65 -7.25 -2.74 -16.96
C VAL A 65 -6.93 -3.77 -18.03
N TRP A 66 -6.70 -5.04 -17.66
CA TRP A 66 -6.45 -6.09 -18.66
C TRP A 66 -7.73 -6.72 -19.21
N HIS A 67 -8.76 -6.85 -18.38
CA HIS A 67 -10.01 -7.54 -18.74
C HIS A 67 -11.25 -6.66 -18.67
N ASP A 68 -11.08 -5.37 -18.39
CA ASP A 68 -12.15 -4.39 -18.31
C ASP A 68 -11.82 -3.20 -19.21
N THR A 69 -12.54 -3.11 -20.31
CA THR A 69 -12.34 -2.09 -21.34
C THR A 69 -12.74 -0.70 -20.88
N GLU A 70 -13.69 -0.57 -19.94
CA GLU A 70 -14.11 0.71 -19.40
C GLU A 70 -12.99 1.29 -18.53
N ASN A 71 -12.43 0.47 -17.65
CA ASN A 71 -11.27 0.86 -16.85
C ASN A 71 -10.02 1.09 -17.69
N GLN A 72 -9.83 0.36 -18.79
CA GLN A 72 -8.73 0.62 -19.73
C GLN A 72 -8.85 2.01 -20.38
N ALA A 73 -10.07 2.43 -20.75
CA ALA A 73 -10.33 3.77 -21.25
C ALA A 73 -10.12 4.83 -20.16
N LEU A 74 -10.62 4.58 -18.95
CA LEU A 74 -10.39 5.45 -17.79
C LEU A 74 -8.90 5.64 -17.50
N TRP A 75 -8.11 4.57 -17.58
CA TRP A 75 -6.65 4.62 -17.40
C TRP A 75 -5.98 5.53 -18.42
N ALA A 76 -6.35 5.41 -19.70
CA ALA A 76 -5.84 6.28 -20.75
C ALA A 76 -6.24 7.75 -20.53
N THR A 77 -7.50 8.02 -20.16
CA THR A 77 -7.97 9.38 -19.86
C THR A 77 -7.25 9.98 -18.66
N ARG A 78 -7.16 9.24 -17.54
CA ARG A 78 -6.52 9.71 -16.31
C ARG A 78 -5.04 10.04 -16.52
N LEU A 79 -4.32 9.23 -17.29
CA LEU A 79 -2.92 9.53 -17.61
C LEU A 79 -2.77 10.71 -18.57
N ALA A 80 -3.68 10.86 -19.54
CA ALA A 80 -3.65 12.01 -20.44
C ALA A 80 -3.84 13.35 -19.70
N GLU A 81 -4.65 13.39 -18.63
CA GLU A 81 -4.83 14.59 -17.79
C GLU A 81 -3.52 15.11 -17.19
N ILE A 82 -2.59 14.20 -16.88
CA ILE A 82 -1.29 14.52 -16.30
C ILE A 82 -0.16 14.51 -17.35
N GLY A 83 -0.50 14.46 -18.64
CA GLY A 83 0.46 14.47 -19.74
C GLY A 83 1.21 13.14 -19.95
N GLU A 84 0.72 12.05 -19.38
CA GLU A 84 1.31 10.71 -19.44
C GLU A 84 0.51 9.77 -20.36
N THR A 85 1.07 8.57 -20.60
CA THR A 85 0.38 7.51 -21.38
C THR A 85 0.50 6.15 -20.70
N PRO A 86 -0.50 5.25 -20.88
CA PRO A 86 -0.43 3.88 -20.37
C PRO A 86 0.82 3.15 -20.87
N SER A 87 1.69 2.72 -19.96
CA SER A 87 2.94 2.03 -20.28
C SER A 87 3.07 0.65 -19.62
N GLY A 88 2.38 0.42 -18.50
CA GLY A 88 2.39 -0.87 -17.81
C GLY A 88 1.67 -0.82 -16.46
N VAL A 89 1.41 -2.00 -15.92
CA VAL A 89 0.82 -2.17 -14.59
C VAL A 89 1.83 -2.80 -13.61
N PRO A 90 1.76 -2.51 -12.31
CA PRO A 90 0.85 -1.55 -11.68
C PRO A 90 1.18 -0.10 -12.12
N SER A 91 0.14 0.72 -12.30
CA SER A 91 0.26 2.16 -12.55
C SER A 91 -0.36 2.90 -11.38
N ASN A 92 0.45 3.72 -10.70
CA ASN A 92 0.07 4.39 -9.47
C ASN A 92 0.02 5.90 -9.73
N VAL A 93 -1.19 6.46 -9.77
CA VAL A 93 -1.38 7.90 -9.95
C VAL A 93 -1.68 8.54 -8.61
N ILE A 94 -0.88 9.54 -8.25
CA ILE A 94 -0.91 10.25 -6.96
C ILE A 94 -0.83 11.75 -7.28
N GLY A 95 -1.95 12.47 -7.13
CA GLY A 95 -2.05 13.84 -7.63
C GLY A 95 -1.75 13.89 -9.14
N ASP A 96 -0.70 14.63 -9.51
CA ASP A 96 -0.23 14.75 -10.90
C ASP A 96 1.00 13.87 -11.21
N GLN A 97 1.32 12.89 -10.35
CA GLN A 97 2.48 12.01 -10.49
C GLN A 97 2.09 10.59 -10.88
N LEU A 98 2.78 10.03 -11.87
CA LEU A 98 2.71 8.62 -12.24
C LEU A 98 3.93 7.85 -11.74
N ILE A 99 3.68 6.78 -10.98
CA ILE A 99 4.68 5.79 -10.58
C ILE A 99 4.32 4.46 -11.25
N THR A 100 4.99 4.14 -12.37
CA THR A 100 4.89 2.82 -13.01
C THR A 100 5.70 1.78 -12.25
N GLY A 101 5.10 0.61 -12.05
CA GLY A 101 5.68 -0.52 -11.31
C GLY A 101 5.43 -0.45 -9.80
N PHE A 102 5.64 -1.57 -9.11
CA PHE A 102 5.53 -1.63 -7.65
C PHE A 102 6.85 -1.17 -7.03
N ALA A 103 6.86 0.04 -6.47
CA ALA A 103 8.02 0.65 -5.81
C ALA A 103 7.57 1.39 -4.53
N PRO A 104 7.46 0.68 -3.39
CA PRO A 104 6.96 1.22 -2.11
C PRO A 104 7.55 2.58 -1.73
N ASP A 105 8.87 2.71 -1.77
CA ASP A 105 9.57 3.94 -1.35
C ASP A 105 9.20 5.14 -2.24
N ARG A 106 9.06 4.92 -3.56
CA ARG A 106 8.63 6.00 -4.47
C ARG A 106 7.16 6.35 -4.29
N ILE A 107 6.32 5.36 -4.00
CA ILE A 107 4.90 5.58 -3.72
C ILE A 107 4.78 6.41 -2.44
N LEU A 108 5.47 6.06 -1.37
CA LEU A 108 5.47 6.81 -0.12
C LEU A 108 5.99 8.23 -0.29
N ALA A 109 7.10 8.40 -1.02
CA ALA A 109 7.65 9.73 -1.30
C ALA A 109 6.68 10.60 -2.12
N ALA A 110 5.98 10.02 -3.10
CA ALA A 110 4.95 10.72 -3.87
C ALA A 110 3.75 11.10 -2.99
N MET A 111 3.30 10.19 -2.12
CA MET A 111 2.23 10.48 -1.16
C MET A 111 2.62 11.63 -0.23
N GLU A 112 3.84 11.62 0.30
CA GLU A 112 4.34 12.67 1.18
C GLU A 112 4.44 14.03 0.47
N ALA A 113 4.95 14.03 -0.77
CA ALA A 113 5.05 15.23 -1.57
C ALA A 113 3.68 15.87 -1.90
N ASN A 114 2.62 15.06 -2.05
CA ASN A 114 1.28 15.56 -2.43
C ASN A 114 0.38 15.84 -1.22
N TYR A 115 0.50 15.07 -0.14
CA TYR A 115 -0.46 15.08 0.98
C TYR A 115 0.18 15.41 2.34
N GLY A 116 1.50 15.50 2.41
CA GLY A 116 2.27 15.74 3.64
C GLY A 116 2.74 14.44 4.30
N PRO A 117 3.52 14.55 5.40
CA PRO A 117 4.17 13.39 6.03
C PRO A 117 3.16 12.34 6.51
N PRO A 118 3.54 11.06 6.53
CA PRO A 118 2.66 9.99 7.01
C PRO A 118 2.38 10.15 8.51
N ALA A 119 1.22 9.66 8.95
CA ALA A 119 0.81 9.67 10.35
C ALA A 119 1.67 8.74 11.24
N VAL A 120 2.23 7.69 10.63
CA VAL A 120 3.10 6.70 11.27
C VAL A 120 4.36 6.52 10.43
N ASP A 121 5.51 6.36 11.09
CA ASP A 121 6.76 6.03 10.41
C ASP A 121 6.72 4.60 9.86
N VAL A 122 6.64 4.48 8.54
CA VAL A 122 6.54 3.20 7.83
C VAL A 122 7.75 2.29 8.08
N SER A 123 8.92 2.85 8.42
CA SER A 123 10.10 2.04 8.76
C SER A 123 9.95 1.26 10.07
N THR A 124 8.97 1.63 10.90
CA THR A 124 8.67 0.98 12.18
C THR A 124 7.59 -0.09 12.07
N ILE A 125 6.94 -0.21 10.91
CA ILE A 125 5.91 -1.22 10.66
C ILE A 125 6.62 -2.54 10.36
N GLU A 126 6.51 -3.51 11.28
CA GLU A 126 6.97 -4.88 11.04
C GLU A 126 6.14 -5.48 9.89
N ILE A 127 6.72 -5.56 8.69
CA ILE A 127 6.11 -6.31 7.59
C ILE A 127 6.12 -7.78 8.00
N GLN A 128 4.97 -8.28 8.45
CA GLN A 128 4.77 -9.71 8.60
C GLN A 128 4.76 -10.32 7.20
N GLU A 129 5.93 -10.76 6.74
CA GLU A 129 6.02 -11.74 5.66
C GLU A 129 5.26 -12.98 6.13
N GLU A 130 4.04 -13.18 5.64
CA GLU A 130 3.46 -14.51 5.56
C GLU A 130 4.35 -15.32 4.62
N GLU A 131 5.42 -15.90 5.19
CA GLU A 131 6.06 -17.07 4.65
C GLU A 131 4.94 -18.10 4.47
N SER A 132 4.53 -18.33 3.22
CA SER A 132 3.66 -19.46 2.89
C SER A 132 4.46 -20.71 3.25
N LYS A 133 4.35 -21.15 4.52
CA LYS A 133 4.88 -22.42 4.98
C LYS A 133 4.35 -23.42 3.99
N GLY A 134 5.25 -23.89 3.12
CA GLY A 134 4.98 -24.95 2.19
C GLY A 134 4.28 -26.01 3.00
N LEU A 135 3.01 -26.24 2.65
CA LEU A 135 2.13 -27.19 3.29
C LEU A 135 2.88 -28.53 3.31
N ASP A 136 3.53 -28.74 4.43
CA ASP A 136 4.21 -29.90 4.96
C ASP A 136 4.19 -31.13 4.01
N ILE A 137 4.92 -31.04 2.89
CA ILE A 137 5.14 -32.17 1.97
C ILE A 137 5.85 -33.30 2.75
N ILE A 138 6.60 -32.92 3.78
CA ILE A 138 7.20 -33.83 4.76
C ILE A 138 6.13 -34.54 5.60
N LEU A 139 5.07 -33.87 6.03
CA LEU A 139 3.97 -34.51 6.76
C LEU A 139 3.15 -35.45 5.86
N ILE A 140 2.96 -35.10 4.58
CA ILE A 140 2.30 -35.98 3.60
C ILE A 140 3.13 -37.24 3.33
N LEU A 141 4.46 -37.13 3.27
CA LEU A 141 5.36 -38.28 3.15
C LEU A 141 5.37 -39.16 4.41
N ILE A 142 5.24 -38.58 5.60
CA ILE A 142 5.14 -39.34 6.86
C ILE A 142 3.79 -40.07 6.95
N VAL A 143 2.70 -39.47 6.49
CA VAL A 143 1.37 -40.10 6.50
C VAL A 143 1.26 -41.21 5.43
N LEU A 144 1.92 -41.07 4.28
CA LEU A 144 1.98 -42.13 3.26
C LEU A 144 3.02 -43.23 3.54
N GLY A 145 4.07 -42.94 4.32
CA GLY A 145 5.06 -43.93 4.78
C GLY A 145 4.67 -44.69 6.04
N GLY A 146 3.64 -44.22 6.77
CA GLY A 146 3.20 -44.76 8.07
C GLY A 146 2.17 -45.88 8.03
N ILE A 147 1.80 -46.40 6.85
CA ILE A 147 0.92 -47.57 6.71
C ILE A 147 1.70 -48.65 5.95
N GLY A 148 2.67 -49.26 6.64
CA GLY A 148 3.54 -50.28 6.07
C GLY A 148 4.15 -51.18 7.14
N LEU A 149 3.33 -52.12 7.62
CA LEU A 149 3.74 -53.40 8.23
C LEU A 149 4.19 -53.37 9.70
N ALA A 150 3.20 -53.34 10.59
CA ALA A 150 3.21 -54.27 11.71
C ALA A 150 3.12 -55.72 11.17
N GLY A 151 4.13 -56.55 11.47
CA GLY A 151 4.08 -58.01 11.31
C GLY A 151 5.31 -58.63 10.63
N GLY A 152 6.25 -59.18 11.40
CA GLY A 152 7.42 -59.86 10.84
C GLY A 152 8.46 -60.37 11.85
N ILE A 153 8.03 -61.30 12.70
CA ILE A 153 8.79 -62.32 13.46
C ILE A 153 10.28 -62.56 13.09
N ALA A 154 11.10 -62.56 14.16
CA ALA A 154 12.28 -63.41 14.43
C ALA A 154 13.49 -63.38 13.46
N PHE A 155 14.52 -62.60 13.84
CA PHE A 155 15.91 -62.85 13.42
C PHE A 155 16.80 -63.02 14.67
N LEU A 156 16.84 -64.24 15.20
CA LEU A 156 17.89 -64.66 16.14
C LEU A 156 19.08 -65.17 15.32
N GLY A 157 20.22 -64.51 15.47
CA GLY A 157 21.50 -65.02 14.97
C GLY A 157 21.93 -66.28 15.73
N LYS A 158 22.45 -67.27 15.01
CA LYS A 158 23.43 -68.20 15.56
C LYS A 158 24.41 -68.70 14.49
N LYS A 159 25.65 -68.26 14.70
CA LYS A 159 26.94 -68.76 14.25
C LYS A 159 27.05 -70.30 14.27
N SER A 160 27.31 -70.91 13.11
CA SER A 160 28.39 -71.87 12.82
C SER A 160 28.38 -72.27 11.35
#